data_AF-A0A9D7E3X4-F1
#
_entry.id   AF-A0A9D7E3X4-F1
#
_cell.length_a   1.000
_cell.length_b   1.000
_cell.length_c   1.000
_cell.angle_alpha   90.00
_cell.angle_beta   90.00
_cell.angle_gamma   90.00
#
_symmetry.space_group_name_H-M   'P 1'
#
loop_
_entity.id
_entity.type
_entity.pdbx_description
1 polymer ?
#
loop_
_entity_poly.entity_id
_entity_poly.type
_entity_poly.pdbx_seq_one_letter_code
_entity_poly.pdbx_strand_id
1 'polypeptide(L)'
;MSITLETPVGHLVVEKPGRAHIFQRFQIDYCCGGAKPLGQACTAKNLDPQVVLAEIANKTAARMLIPSLTGQRSRCPCWLTIS
;
A
#
# COMPACT_ATOMS: atom_id res chain seq x y z
N MET A 1 -15.18 5.36 -4.51
CA MET A 1 -14.54 5.41 -5.84
C MET A 1 -14.09 4.01 -6.22
N SER A 2 -14.48 3.55 -7.41
CA SER A 2 -14.08 2.23 -7.95
C SER A 2 -12.71 2.37 -8.60
N ILE A 3 -11.75 1.54 -8.22
CA ILE A 3 -10.34 1.60 -8.68
C ILE A 3 -10.22 0.69 -9.91
N THR A 4 -9.72 1.20 -11.04
CA THR A 4 -9.59 0.43 -12.31
C THR A 4 -8.19 0.57 -12.92
N LEU A 5 -7.83 -0.31 -13.87
CA LEU A 5 -6.50 -0.31 -14.52
C LEU A 5 -6.23 0.89 -15.43
N GLU A 6 -7.29 1.53 -15.90
CA GLU A 6 -7.29 2.76 -16.69
C GLU A 6 -7.13 4.01 -15.81
N THR A 7 -7.25 3.87 -14.49
CA THR A 7 -7.04 4.99 -13.57
C THR A 7 -5.54 5.37 -13.55
N PRO A 8 -5.20 6.67 -13.66
CA PRO A 8 -3.83 7.13 -13.60
C PRO A 8 -3.20 6.89 -12.22
N VAL A 9 -1.97 6.39 -12.19
CA VAL A 9 -1.27 6.02 -10.94
C VAL A 9 -1.10 7.23 -10.01
N GLY A 10 -0.93 8.43 -10.56
CA GLY A 10 -0.85 9.67 -9.79
C GLY A 10 -2.16 9.99 -9.07
N HIS A 11 -3.30 9.75 -9.71
CA HIS A 11 -4.61 9.98 -9.11
C HIS A 11 -4.86 9.02 -7.94
N LEU A 12 -4.44 7.76 -8.09
CA LEU A 12 -4.54 6.77 -7.01
C LEU A 12 -3.79 7.20 -5.74
N VAL A 13 -2.60 7.79 -5.91
CA VAL A 13 -1.76 8.28 -4.80
C VAL A 13 -2.28 9.59 -4.22
N VAL A 14 -2.78 10.51 -5.06
CA VAL A 14 -3.39 11.78 -4.62
C VAL A 14 -4.63 11.51 -3.75
N GLU A 15 -5.49 10.57 -4.14
CA GLU A 15 -6.65 10.17 -3.33
C GLU A 15 -6.25 9.54 -1.99
N LYS A 16 -5.23 8.68 -1.99
CA LYS A 16 -4.72 8.04 -0.78
C LYS A 16 -3.20 7.93 -0.82
N PRO A 17 -2.48 8.82 -0.12
CA PRO A 17 -1.02 8.79 -0.10
C PRO A 17 -0.45 7.50 0.49
N GLY A 18 -1.21 6.79 1.33
CA GLY A 18 -0.84 5.45 1.82
C GLY A 18 -0.66 4.38 0.73
N ARG A 19 -1.20 4.59 -0.48
CA ARG A 19 -1.00 3.70 -1.63
C ARG A 19 0.39 3.88 -2.26
N ALA A 20 1.07 5.02 -2.05
CA ALA A 20 2.42 5.29 -2.58
C ALA A 20 3.40 4.16 -2.23
N HIS A 21 3.32 3.63 -1.01
CA HIS A 21 4.18 2.55 -0.56
C HIS A 21 4.04 1.27 -1.40
N ILE A 22 2.87 1.00 -1.97
CA ILE A 22 2.67 -0.15 -2.87
C ILE A 22 3.45 0.08 -4.17
N PHE A 23 3.29 1.25 -4.79
CA PHE A 23 3.99 1.60 -6.02
C PHE A 23 5.51 1.62 -5.84
N GLN A 24 6.00 2.07 -4.68
CA GLN A 24 7.42 2.03 -4.34
C GLN A 24 7.96 0.60 -4.26
N ARG A 25 7.21 -0.33 -3.64
CA ARG A 25 7.60 -1.76 -3.59
C ARG A 25 7.67 -2.40 -4.97
N PHE A 26 6.78 -1.99 -5.87
CA PHE A 26 6.76 -2.47 -7.26
C PHE A 26 7.63 -1.62 -8.20
N GLN A 27 8.37 -0.63 -7.69
CA GLN A 27 9.23 0.27 -8.47
C GLN A 27 8.48 0.96 -9.64
N ILE A 28 7.22 1.34 -9.39
CA ILE A 28 6.35 2.05 -10.33
C ILE A 28 6.48 3.56 -10.09
N ASP A 29 6.86 4.30 -11.13
CA ASP A 29 7.04 5.74 -11.10
C ASP A 29 5.70 6.50 -11.09
N TYR A 30 5.22 6.87 -9.90
CA TYR A 30 4.00 7.67 -9.73
C TYR A 30 4.24 9.18 -9.66
N CYS A 31 5.50 9.62 -9.49
CA CYS A 31 5.87 11.03 -9.32
C CYS A 31 6.00 11.78 -10.65
N CYS A 32 6.88 11.33 -11.54
CA CYS A 32 7.07 11.94 -12.87
C CYS A 32 6.14 11.34 -13.94
N GLY A 33 5.66 10.11 -13.72
CA GLY A 33 4.82 9.34 -14.65
C GLY A 33 3.35 9.26 -14.24
N GLY A 34 2.90 10.12 -13.32
CA GLY A 34 1.58 10.03 -12.68
C GLY A 34 0.38 10.03 -13.62
N ALA A 35 0.53 10.55 -14.84
CA ALA A 35 -0.49 10.56 -15.89
C ALA A 35 -0.69 9.20 -16.59
N LYS A 36 0.23 8.24 -16.40
CA LYS A 36 0.12 6.92 -17.02
C LYS A 36 -0.93 6.08 -16.29
N PRO A 37 -1.79 5.35 -17.02
CA PRO A 37 -2.73 4.42 -16.41
C PRO A 37 -1.97 3.26 -15.75
N LEU A 38 -2.54 2.72 -14.66
CA LEU A 38 -1.95 1.63 -13.90
C LEU A 38 -1.53 0.46 -14.78
N GLY A 39 -2.37 0.06 -15.75
CA GLY A 39 -2.07 -0.99 -16.71
C GLY A 39 -0.76 -0.76 -17.47
N GLN A 40 -0.61 0.43 -18.07
CA GLN A 40 0.59 0.80 -18.82
C GLN A 40 1.84 0.87 -17.94
N ALA A 41 1.70 1.41 -16.72
CA ALA A 41 2.80 1.51 -15.77
C ALA A 41 3.31 0.12 -15.33
N CYS A 42 2.39 -0.85 -15.16
CA CYS A 42 2.73 -2.24 -14.86
C CYS A 42 3.37 -2.95 -16.06
N THR A 43 2.77 -2.83 -17.26
CA THR A 43 3.32 -3.46 -18.48
C THR A 43 4.72 -2.96 -18.80
N ALA A 44 5.00 -1.66 -18.62
CA ALA A 44 6.32 -1.09 -18.82
C ALA A 44 7.41 -1.70 -17.91
N LYS A 45 7.01 -2.30 -16.78
CA LYS A 45 7.90 -2.96 -15.82
C LYS A 45 7.81 -4.50 -15.89
N ASN A 46 7.11 -5.06 -16.89
CA ASN A 46 6.79 -6.49 -16.97
C ASN A 46 6.08 -7.02 -15.72
N LEU A 47 5.22 -6.19 -15.10
CA LEU A 47 4.43 -6.55 -13.94
C LEU A 47 2.99 -6.83 -14.35
N ASP A 48 2.35 -7.74 -13.61
CA ASP A 48 0.94 -8.03 -13.80
C ASP A 48 0.07 -6.92 -13.17
N PRO A 49 -0.76 -6.21 -13.96
CA PRO A 49 -1.57 -5.11 -13.46
C PRO A 49 -2.71 -5.56 -12.53
N GLN A 50 -3.19 -6.80 -12.66
CA GLN A 50 -4.26 -7.34 -11.81
C GLN A 50 -3.74 -7.57 -10.38
N VAL A 51 -2.51 -8.09 -10.25
CA VAL A 51 -1.85 -8.28 -8.93
C VAL A 51 -1.70 -6.95 -8.19
N VAL A 52 -1.25 -5.91 -8.88
CA VAL A 52 -1.08 -4.58 -8.27
C VAL A 52 -2.43 -3.97 -7.87
N LEU A 53 -3.46 -4.14 -8.70
CA LEU A 53 -4.81 -3.69 -8.39
C LEU A 53 -5.38 -4.37 -7.14
N ALA A 54 -5.18 -5.69 -7.02
CA ALA A 54 -5.61 -6.46 -5.85
C ALA A 54 -4.91 -5.98 -4.56
N GLU A 55 -3.60 -5.72 -4.61
CA GLU A 55 -2.85 -5.17 -3.47
C GLU A 55 -3.35 -3.78 -3.04
N ILE A 56 -3.68 -2.91 -4.01
CA ILE A 56 -4.24 -1.57 -3.75
C ILE A 56 -5.64 -1.67 -3.12
N ALA A 57 -6.48 -2.59 -3.61
CA ALA A 57 -7.80 -2.86 -3.05
C ALA A 57 -7.68 -3.38 -1.60
N ASN A 58 -6.74 -4.29 -1.35
CA ASN A 58 -6.50 -4.87 -0.02
C ASN A 58 -6.03 -3.80 0.99
N LYS A 59 -5.08 -2.92 0.64
CA LYS A 59 -4.70 -1.81 1.53
C LYS A 59 -5.78 -0.76 1.71
N THR A 60 -6.68 -0.60 0.74
CA THR A 60 -7.85 0.27 0.89
C THR A 60 -8.79 -0.30 1.96
N ALA A 61 -8.96 -1.62 2.03
CA ALA A 61 -9.75 -2.31 3.05
C ALA A 61 -9.04 -2.39 4.42
N ALA A 62 -7.71 -2.52 4.45
CA ALA A 62 -6.95 -2.65 5.70
C ALA A 62 -7.08 -1.44 6.66
N ARG A 63 -7.45 -0.25 6.17
CA ARG A 63 -7.73 0.90 7.04
C ARG A 63 -9.05 0.73 7.83
N MET A 64 -9.95 -0.17 7.41
CA MET A 64 -11.24 -0.41 8.07
C MET A 64 -11.11 -1.32 9.30
N LEU A 65 -10.02 -2.09 9.42
CA LEU A 65 -9.77 -3.02 10.52
C LEU A 65 -8.57 -2.55 11.34
N ILE A 66 -8.84 -1.65 12.28
CA ILE A 66 -8.06 -1.57 13.51
C ILE A 66 -8.68 -2.53 14.54
N PRO A 67 -8.20 -3.78 14.74
CA PRO A 67 -8.24 -4.29 16.10
C PRO A 67 -7.24 -3.43 16.88
N SER A 68 -7.75 -2.63 17.81
CA SER A 68 -6.96 -1.92 18.80
C SER A 68 -5.99 -2.89 19.49
N LEU A 69 -4.75 -2.99 18.99
CA LEU A 69 -3.66 -3.69 19.65
C LEU A 69 -2.73 -2.68 20.33
N THR A 70 -3.32 -1.74 21.06
CA THR A 70 -2.63 -1.04 22.14
C THR A 70 -2.76 -1.92 23.39
N GLY A 71 -1.92 -2.95 23.51
CA GLY A 71 -2.09 -3.88 24.63
C GLY A 71 -1.13 -5.06 24.79
N GLN A 72 0.01 -5.13 24.12
CA GLN A 72 1.03 -6.14 24.43
C GLN A 72 2.36 -5.49 24.81
N ARG A 73 2.33 -4.70 25.88
CA ARG A 73 3.53 -4.41 26.67
C ARG A 73 3.37 -5.02 28.05
N SER A 74 3.36 -6.34 28.16
CA SER A 74 3.43 -7.06 29.45
C SER A 74 3.70 -8.56 29.26
N ARG A 75 4.77 -8.92 28.54
CA ARG A 75 5.43 -10.23 28.69
C ARG A 75 6.92 -10.06 28.43
N CYS A 76 7.57 -9.39 29.37
CA CYS A 76 8.99 -9.60 29.61
C CYS A 76 9.08 -10.30 30.97
N PRO A 77 9.37 -11.60 31.05
CA PRO A 77 9.54 -12.33 32.31
C PRO A 77 10.88 -12.02 33.01
N CYS A 78 11.57 -10.94 32.62
CA CYS A 78 12.93 -10.63 33.05
C CYS A 78 13.01 -9.40 33.99
N TRP A 79 11.89 -8.93 34.55
CA TRP A 79 11.89 -8.01 35.72
C TRP A 79 12.25 -8.76 37.02
N LEU A 80 13.32 -9.56 36.91
CA LEU A 80 14.01 -10.25 37.98
C LEU A 80 14.93 -9.23 38.65
N THR A 81 14.71 -9.00 39.95
CA THR A 81 15.72 -8.81 40.98
C THR A 81 17.10 -8.30 40.51
N ILE A 82 17.39 -7.00 40.69
CA ILE A 82 18.68 -6.39 41.13
C ILE A 82 18.60 -4.87 40.86
N SER A 83 18.37 -4.09 41.91
CA SER A 83 19.12 -2.89 42.33
C SER A 83 18.56 -2.40 43.66
#